data_AF-A0A6I5RM29-F1
#
_entry.id   AF-A0A6I5RM29-F1
#
_cell.length_a   1.000
_cell.length_b   1.000
_cell.length_c   1.000
_cell.angle_alpha   90.00
_cell.angle_beta   90.00
_cell.angle_gamma   90.00
#
_symmetry.space_group_name_H-M   'P 1'
#
loop_
_entity.id
_entity.type
_entity.pdbx_description
1 polymer ?
#
loop_
_entity_poly.entity_id
_entity_poly.type
_entity_poly.pdbx_seq_one_letter_code
_entity_poly.pdbx_strand_id
1 'polypeptide(L)'
;MSDRIPVQIVEIAEPSPVKKKAASSDGHIHTRSFTGLFRNLRIGGAGFLFLLFFGTVWLNWGGRQAVLWDLAESKFHIFGAT
;
A
#
# COMPACT_ATOMS: atom_id res chain seq x y z
N MET A 1 41.52 -61.27 25.77
CA MET A 1 40.08 -61.23 25.49
C MET A 1 39.78 -59.87 24.91
N SER A 2 39.43 -59.80 23.63
CA SER A 2 39.18 -58.53 22.94
C SER A 2 37.76 -58.60 22.38
N ASP A 3 36.79 -58.16 23.17
CA ASP A 3 35.39 -58.11 22.72
C ASP A 3 35.25 -56.98 21.71
N ARG A 4 34.86 -57.34 20.49
CA ARG A 4 34.58 -56.37 19.41
C ARG A 4 33.23 -55.71 19.69
N ILE A 5 33.27 -54.40 19.90
CA ILE A 5 32.08 -53.56 20.02
C ILE A 5 31.31 -53.61 18.68
N PRO A 6 30.00 -53.89 18.67
CA PRO A 6 29.22 -53.86 17.44
C PRO A 6 29.05 -52.41 16.99
N VAL A 7 29.65 -52.06 15.85
CA VAL A 7 29.48 -50.76 15.21
C VAL A 7 28.41 -50.88 14.14
N GLN A 8 27.38 -50.06 14.26
CA GLN A 8 26.35 -49.91 13.24
C GLN A 8 26.73 -48.73 12.36
N ILE A 9 27.11 -49.02 11.12
CA ILE A 9 27.45 -47.99 10.14
C ILE A 9 26.12 -47.38 9.66
N VAL A 10 25.81 -46.20 10.17
CA VAL A 10 24.66 -45.43 9.71
C VAL A 10 25.08 -44.79 8.39
N GLU A 11 24.56 -45.33 7.29
CA GLU A 11 24.65 -44.72 5.98
C GLU A 11 23.91 -43.38 6.06
N ILE A 12 24.66 -42.29 6.01
CA ILE A 12 24.12 -40.94 6.03
C ILE A 12 23.29 -40.82 4.76
N ALA A 13 21.97 -40.90 4.89
CA ALA A 13 21.06 -40.75 3.77
C ALA A 13 21.42 -39.44 3.05
N GLU A 14 21.94 -39.56 1.82
CA GLU A 14 22.28 -38.39 1.02
C GLU A 14 21.02 -37.51 0.96
N PRO A 15 21.11 -36.22 1.35
CA PRO A 15 19.95 -35.36 1.33
C PRO A 15 19.44 -35.36 -0.11
N SER A 16 18.22 -35.87 -0.31
CA SER A 16 17.54 -35.85 -1.60
C SER A 16 17.77 -34.49 -2.25
N PRO A 17 18.23 -34.42 -3.52
CA PRO A 17 18.51 -33.15 -4.15
C PRO A 17 17.22 -32.36 -4.16
N VAL A 18 17.12 -31.37 -3.28
CA VAL A 18 16.00 -30.44 -3.22
C VAL A 18 15.95 -29.84 -4.60
N LYS A 19 14.93 -30.20 -5.39
CA LYS A 19 14.68 -29.59 -6.69
C LYS A 19 14.48 -28.09 -6.44
N LYS A 20 15.55 -27.31 -6.57
CA LYS A 20 15.48 -25.86 -6.56
C LYS A 20 14.59 -25.51 -7.75
N LYS A 21 13.37 -25.03 -7.47
CA LYS A 21 12.50 -24.49 -8.50
C LYS A 21 13.34 -23.46 -9.27
N ALA A 22 13.38 -23.59 -10.59
CA ALA A 22 14.09 -22.67 -11.45
C ALA A 22 13.74 -21.24 -11.02
N ALA A 23 14.77 -20.44 -10.71
CA ALA A 23 14.59 -19.04 -10.34
C ALA A 23 13.79 -18.40 -11.47
N SER A 24 12.62 -17.83 -11.12
CA SER A 24 11.83 -17.04 -12.06
C SER A 24 12.75 -16.00 -12.70
N SER A 25 12.79 -15.99 -14.02
CA SER A 25 13.91 -15.55 -14.85
C SER A 25 14.19 -14.05 -14.90
N ASP A 26 13.62 -13.22 -14.04
CA ASP A 26 13.84 -11.78 -14.07
C ASP A 26 14.09 -11.26 -12.66
N GLY A 27 15.26 -10.68 -12.41
CA GLY A 27 15.68 -10.07 -11.13
C GLY A 27 14.87 -8.83 -10.73
N HIS A 28 13.62 -8.71 -11.18
CA HIS A 28 12.72 -7.64 -10.85
C HIS A 28 12.16 -7.85 -9.44
N ILE A 29 12.40 -6.86 -8.58
CA ILE A 29 11.79 -6.80 -7.25
C ILE A 29 10.30 -6.52 -7.43
N HIS A 30 9.48 -7.54 -7.25
CA HIS A 30 8.03 -7.40 -7.25
C HIS A 30 7.57 -7.02 -5.84
N THR A 31 7.08 -5.79 -5.67
CA THR A 31 6.39 -5.42 -4.43
C THR A 31 5.13 -6.26 -4.28
N ARG A 32 5.04 -7.03 -3.18
CA ARG A 32 3.83 -7.79 -2.85
C ARG A 32 2.65 -6.83 -2.69
N SER A 33 1.57 -7.07 -3.44
CA SER A 33 0.34 -6.30 -3.27
C SER A 33 -0.22 -6.54 -1.88
N PHE A 34 -0.40 -5.47 -1.09
CA PHE A 34 -1.11 -5.53 0.18
C PHE A 34 -2.56 -5.08 -0.03
N THR A 35 -3.51 -5.82 0.52
CA THR A 35 -4.93 -5.45 0.55
C THR A 35 -5.34 -5.25 2.00
N GLY A 36 -6.34 -4.40 2.26
CA GLY A 36 -6.83 -4.17 3.62
C GLY A 36 -7.68 -2.92 3.78
N LEU A 37 -8.43 -2.87 4.87
CA LEU A 37 -9.33 -1.76 5.20
C LEU A 37 -8.58 -0.42 5.27
N PHE A 38 -7.47 -0.37 6.02
CA PHE A 38 -6.68 0.86 6.18
C PHE A 38 -6.05 1.36 4.87
N ARG A 39 -5.70 0.45 3.95
CA ARG A 39 -5.23 0.83 2.60
C ARG A 39 -6.33 1.56 1.85
N ASN A 40 -7.52 0.95 1.81
CA ASN A 40 -8.65 1.51 1.08
C ASN A 40 -9.12 2.82 1.72
N LEU A 41 -9.12 2.91 3.04
CA LEU A 41 -9.44 4.14 3.77
C LEU A 41 -8.44 5.25 3.46
N ARG A 42 -7.13 4.95 3.41
CA ARG A 42 -6.11 5.94 3.03
C ARG A 42 -6.30 6.45 1.62
N ILE A 43 -6.52 5.54 0.66
CA ILE A 43 -6.72 5.91 -0.75
C ILE A 43 -8.03 6.70 -0.92
N GLY A 44 -9.11 6.24 -0.29
CA GLY A 44 -10.40 6.92 -0.29
C GLY A 44 -10.33 8.30 0.35
N GLY A 45 -9.69 8.43 1.52
CA GLY A 45 -9.49 9.70 2.20
C GLY A 45 -8.62 10.67 1.38
N ALA A 46 -7.55 10.19 0.76
CA ALA A 46 -6.72 10.99 -0.13
C ALA A 46 -7.53 11.47 -1.35
N GLY A 47 -8.29 10.59 -1.99
CA GLY A 47 -9.15 10.93 -3.12
C GLY A 47 -10.26 11.92 -2.74
N PHE A 48 -10.87 11.74 -1.56
CA PHE A 48 -11.89 12.64 -1.04
C PHE A 48 -11.33 14.04 -0.78
N LEU A 49 -10.21 14.15 -0.07
CA LEU A 49 -9.55 15.45 0.19
C LEU A 49 -9.10 16.12 -1.11
N PHE A 50 -8.59 15.35 -2.06
CA PHE A 50 -8.22 15.86 -3.38
C PHE A 50 -9.43 16.44 -4.12
N LEU A 51 -10.53 15.69 -4.19
CA LEU A 51 -11.78 16.17 -4.79
C LEU A 51 -12.32 17.41 -4.10
N LEU A 52 -12.25 17.48 -2.77
CA LEU A 52 -12.70 18.64 -2.01
C LEU A 52 -11.83 19.87 -2.30
N PHE A 53 -10.51 19.71 -2.30
CA PHE A 53 -9.59 20.81 -2.57
C PHE A 53 -9.76 21.37 -3.99
N PHE A 54 -9.73 20.53 -5.01
CA PHE A 54 -9.89 20.98 -6.40
C PHE A 54 -11.33 21.37 -6.73
N GLY A 55 -12.30 20.66 -6.16
CA GLY A 55 -13.72 20.93 -6.33
C GLY A 55 -14.13 22.30 -5.78
N THR A 56 -13.62 22.70 -4.62
CA THR A 56 -13.96 24.02 -4.02
C THR A 56 -13.43 25.20 -4.84
N VAL A 57 -12.34 25.03 -5.58
CA VAL A 57 -11.81 26.09 -6.46
C VAL A 57 -12.57 26.19 -7.77
N TRP A 58 -13.01 25.07 -8.33
CA TRP A 58 -13.64 25.02 -9.66
C TRP A 58 -15.17 25.10 -9.61
N LEU A 59 -15.78 24.85 -8.44
CA LEU A 59 -17.21 24.98 -8.27
C LEU A 59 -17.58 26.46 -8.18
N ASN A 60 -18.31 26.94 -9.19
CA ASN A 60 -18.88 28.28 -9.21
C ASN A 60 -20.35 28.21 -8.77
N TRP A 61 -20.74 29.05 -7.82
CA TRP A 61 -22.09 29.13 -7.27
C TRP A 61 -22.64 30.54 -7.46
N GLY A 62 -23.63 30.70 -8.35
CA GLY A 62 -24.27 31.99 -8.60
C GLY A 62 -23.36 33.08 -9.19
N GLY A 63 -22.34 32.69 -9.96
CA GLY A 63 -21.40 33.62 -10.61
C GLY A 63 -20.11 33.86 -9.84
N ARG A 64 -19.98 33.37 -8.60
CA ARG A 64 -18.77 33.47 -7.76
C ARG A 64 -18.27 32.10 -7.32
N GLN A 65 -17.01 32.00 -6.89
CA GLN A 65 -16.44 30.74 -6.39
C GLN A 65 -17.22 30.25 -5.15
N ALA A 66 -17.47 28.93 -5.07
CA ALA A 66 -18.26 28.33 -4.00
C ALA A 66 -17.62 28.46 -2.62
N VAL A 67 -16.28 28.44 -2.56
CA VAL A 67 -15.50 28.81 -1.38
C VAL A 67 -14.67 30.03 -1.74
N LEU A 68 -15.15 31.21 -1.35
CA LEU A 68 -14.49 32.49 -1.60
C LEU A 68 -14.10 33.14 -0.27
N TRP A 69 -12.81 33.44 -0.15
CA TRP A 69 -12.22 34.14 0.99
C TRP A 69 -12.13 35.62 0.63
N ASP A 70 -13.12 36.42 1.04
CA ASP A 70 -13.11 37.86 0.81
C ASP A 70 -12.25 38.53 1.88
N LEU A 71 -11.00 38.83 1.53
CA LEU A 71 -10.04 39.50 2.40
C LEU A 71 -10.31 41.00 2.53
N ALA A 72 -10.99 41.61 1.55
CA ALA A 72 -11.28 43.03 1.57
C ALA A 72 -12.39 43.34 2.58
N GLU A 73 -13.43 42.51 2.61
CA GLU A 73 -14.55 42.64 3.56
C GLU A 73 -14.43 41.73 4.79
N SER A 74 -13.37 40.91 4.89
CA SER A 74 -13.17 39.91 5.95
C SER A 74 -14.34 38.91 6.06
N LYS A 75 -14.90 38.50 4.91
CA LYS A 75 -16.06 37.60 4.83
C LYS A 75 -15.66 36.25 4.23
N PHE A 76 -16.29 35.20 4.75
CA PHE A 76 -16.10 33.84 4.28
C PHE A 76 -17.37 33.37 3.59
N HIS A 77 -17.31 33.22 2.27
CA HIS A 77 -18.44 32.74 1.48
C HIS A 77 -18.27 31.25 1.22
N ILE A 78 -19.11 30.45 1.85
CA ILE A 78 -19.06 28.99 1.76
C ILE A 78 -20.43 28.49 1.26
N PHE A 79 -20.49 27.95 0.04
CA PHE A 79 -21.68 27.35 -0.58
C PHE A 79 -22.96 28.21 -0.56
N GLY A 80 -22.82 29.54 -0.61
CA GLY A 80 -23.96 30.45 -0.58
C GLY A 80 -24.49 30.80 0.81
N ALA A 81 -23.90 30.28 1.89
CA ALA A 81 -24.08 30.86 3.21
C ALA A 81 -23.35 32.21 3.25
N THR A 82 -24.13 33.27 3.43
CA THR A 82 -23.68 34.62 3.83
C THR A 82 -24.14 34.89 5.25
#